data_AF-A0ABD6EIX4-F1
#
_entry.id   AF-A0ABD6EIX4-F1
#
_cell.length_a   1.000
_cell.length_b   1.000
_cell.length_c   1.000
_cell.angle_alpha   90.00
_cell.angle_beta   90.00
_cell.angle_gamma   90.00
#
_symmetry.space_group_name_H-M   'P 1'
#
loop_
_entity.id
_entity.type
_entity.pdbx_description
1 polymer ?
#
loop_
_entity_poly.entity_id
_entity_poly.type
_entity_poly.pdbx_seq_one_letter_code
_entity_poly.pdbx_strand_id
1 'polypeptide(L)'
;PTLPFGLDLKYWGDKDIAPAEIPRNNSDCHRFWRPSDDSDSVNRDQSAVYHERILQFVGKPLQTNRACRTPLKDGSLCPRKDLYRCPVHGPIIDRDEMGFPVKPLESQTRPRSKFTEQEEEEYIRDVEAATGAELHDKSKKGHRRWRTKKRSLTSAQQVRQRLTTRLFDRKTLKRVSETLDAIRKARASKNFGHQFNYM
;
A
#
# COMPACT_ATOMS: atom_id res chain seq x y z
N PRO A 1 -4.13 24.80 -2.07
CA PRO A 1 -5.11 25.72 -2.68
C PRO A 1 -6.07 26.18 -1.59
N THR A 2 -6.32 27.48 -1.46
CA THR A 2 -7.27 28.01 -0.49
C THR A 2 -8.66 27.92 -1.11
N LEU A 3 -9.56 27.14 -0.50
CA LEU A 3 -10.95 27.00 -0.96
C LEU A 3 -11.83 28.06 -0.28
N PRO A 4 -12.59 28.87 -1.04
CA PRO A 4 -13.50 29.83 -0.43
C PRO A 4 -14.65 29.09 0.27
N PHE A 5 -15.18 29.69 1.33
CA PHE A 5 -16.35 29.18 2.02
C PHE A 5 -17.58 29.21 1.09
N GLY A 6 -18.43 28.17 1.14
CA GLY A 6 -19.59 28.00 0.26
C GLY A 6 -20.75 27.32 0.98
N LEU A 7 -21.90 27.18 0.29
CA LEU A 7 -23.11 26.57 0.86
C LEU A 7 -22.89 25.10 1.23
N ASP A 8 -22.15 24.37 0.40
CA ASP A 8 -21.67 23.01 0.64
C ASP A 8 -20.96 22.84 1.98
N LEU A 9 -20.11 23.81 2.35
CA LEU A 9 -19.38 23.79 3.62
C LEU A 9 -20.23 24.29 4.78
N LYS A 10 -21.15 25.23 4.53
CA LYS A 10 -22.06 25.76 5.56
C LYS A 10 -22.98 24.68 6.12
N TYR A 11 -23.48 23.80 5.26
CA TYR A 11 -24.41 22.74 5.63
C TYR A 11 -23.77 21.35 5.58
N TRP A 12 -22.45 21.27 5.78
CA TRP A 12 -21.70 20.04 5.69
C TRP A 12 -22.18 19.01 6.73
N GLY A 13 -22.70 17.88 6.25
CA GLY A 13 -23.19 16.78 7.10
C GLY A 13 -24.68 16.83 7.40
N ASP A 14 -25.37 17.92 7.06
CA ASP A 14 -26.81 18.02 7.17
C ASP A 14 -27.48 17.30 5.99
N LYS A 15 -28.50 16.49 6.26
CA LYS A 15 -29.21 15.68 5.25
C LYS A 15 -30.56 16.25 4.84
N ASP A 16 -31.17 17.06 5.70
CA ASP A 16 -32.54 17.57 5.56
C ASP A 16 -32.55 19.05 5.15
N ILE A 17 -31.76 19.42 4.14
CA ILE A 17 -31.64 20.80 3.69
C ILE A 17 -32.64 21.02 2.54
N ALA A 18 -33.60 21.92 2.76
CA ALA A 18 -34.44 22.42 1.69
C ALA A 18 -33.75 23.60 0.99
N PRO A 19 -33.83 23.70 -0.35
CA PRO A 19 -33.34 24.86 -1.08
C PRO A 19 -34.08 26.12 -0.62
N ALA A 20 -33.36 27.24 -0.56
CA ALA A 20 -33.92 28.49 -0.07
C ALA A 20 -35.03 28.99 -1.00
N GLU A 21 -36.24 29.24 -0.51
CA GLU A 21 -37.31 29.77 -1.35
C GLU A 21 -36.96 31.19 -1.81
N ILE A 22 -36.84 31.38 -3.13
CA ILE A 22 -36.61 32.70 -3.73
C ILE A 22 -37.98 33.24 -4.16
N PRO A 23 -38.53 34.24 -3.46
CA PRO A 23 -39.82 34.81 -3.83
C PRO A 23 -39.70 35.49 -5.18
N ARG A 24 -40.71 35.26 -6.03
CA ARG A 24 -40.85 35.92 -7.32
C ARG A 24 -41.10 37.41 -7.06
N ASN A 25 -40.38 38.28 -7.77
CA ASN A 25 -40.67 39.71 -7.70
C ASN A 25 -42.03 39.98 -8.38
N ASN A 26 -43.04 40.30 -7.58
CA ASN A 26 -44.42 40.48 -8.01
C ASN A 26 -44.85 41.95 -8.11
N SER A 27 -43.94 42.90 -7.84
CA SER A 27 -44.29 44.33 -7.79
C SER A 27 -44.46 45.00 -9.17
N ASP A 28 -43.80 44.48 -10.21
CA ASP A 28 -43.58 45.24 -11.46
C ASP A 28 -44.42 44.77 -12.67
N CYS A 29 -45.30 43.77 -12.50
CA CYS A 29 -46.20 43.37 -13.60
C CYS A 29 -47.62 43.13 -13.10
N HIS A 30 -48.59 43.75 -13.76
CA HIS A 30 -50.01 43.47 -13.57
C HIS A 30 -50.33 41.99 -13.82
N ARG A 31 -51.25 41.41 -13.03
CA ARG A 31 -51.71 40.01 -13.11
C ARG A 31 -52.18 39.57 -14.51
N PHE A 32 -52.56 40.53 -15.37
CA PHE A 32 -52.90 40.29 -16.77
C PHE A 32 -51.73 39.74 -17.63
N TRP A 33 -50.49 40.13 -17.30
CA TRP A 33 -49.28 39.74 -18.05
C TRP A 33 -48.60 38.49 -17.46
N ARG A 34 -49.27 37.77 -16.56
CA ARG A 34 -48.71 36.60 -15.87
C ARG A 34 -49.59 35.36 -16.04
N PRO A 35 -48.99 34.18 -16.27
CA PRO A 35 -49.68 32.90 -16.14
C PRO A 35 -50.29 32.74 -14.75
N SER A 36 -51.35 31.93 -14.62
CA SER A 36 -52.04 31.64 -13.36
C SER A 36 -51.26 30.72 -12.41
N ASP A 37 -49.93 30.60 -12.56
CA ASP A 37 -49.13 29.71 -11.71
C ASP A 37 -49.27 30.11 -10.24
N ASP A 38 -49.62 29.13 -9.39
CA ASP A 38 -49.85 29.30 -7.96
C ASP A 38 -48.55 29.37 -7.13
N SER A 39 -47.39 29.07 -7.73
CA SER A 39 -46.11 29.10 -7.03
C SER A 39 -45.49 30.50 -7.03
N ASP A 40 -45.37 31.09 -5.84
CA ASP A 40 -44.66 32.36 -5.63
C ASP A 40 -43.14 32.21 -5.54
N SER A 41 -42.60 30.98 -5.65
CA SER A 41 -41.16 30.73 -5.65
C SER A 41 -40.62 30.46 -7.06
N VAL A 42 -39.43 30.98 -7.34
CA VAL A 42 -38.70 30.77 -8.61
C VAL A 42 -37.40 29.99 -8.43
N ASN A 43 -37.19 29.38 -7.26
CA ASN A 43 -35.95 28.68 -6.99
C ASN A 43 -35.75 27.54 -8.01
N ARG A 44 -34.64 27.60 -8.76
CA ARG A 44 -34.19 26.58 -9.73
C ARG A 44 -32.96 25.81 -9.24
N ASP A 45 -32.49 26.11 -8.03
CA ASP A 45 -31.33 25.49 -7.45
C ASP A 45 -31.65 24.04 -7.09
N GLN A 46 -30.82 23.13 -7.58
CA GLN A 46 -30.87 21.74 -7.19
C GLN A 46 -30.25 21.60 -5.79
N SER A 47 -30.82 20.72 -4.95
CA SER A 47 -30.29 20.43 -3.60
C SER A 47 -28.81 20.06 -3.60
N ALA A 48 -28.29 19.58 -4.75
CA ALA A 48 -26.88 19.35 -5.02
C ALA A 48 -25.95 20.50 -4.58
N VAL A 49 -26.33 21.78 -4.78
CA VAL A 49 -25.49 22.94 -4.44
C VAL A 49 -25.15 23.02 -2.94
N TYR A 50 -25.97 22.41 -2.09
CA TYR A 50 -25.81 22.37 -0.64
C TYR A 50 -24.99 21.18 -0.15
N HIS A 51 -24.74 20.18 -0.99
CA HIS A 51 -24.02 18.96 -0.61
C HIS A 51 -22.72 18.76 -1.39
N GLU A 52 -22.63 19.29 -2.60
CA GLU A 52 -21.49 19.10 -3.48
C GLU A 52 -21.03 20.41 -4.12
N ARG A 53 -19.72 20.48 -4.37
CA ARG A 53 -19.08 21.59 -5.07
C ARG A 53 -18.45 21.09 -6.35
N ILE A 54 -18.83 21.73 -7.46
CA ILE A 54 -18.19 21.52 -8.75
C ILE A 54 -16.90 22.36 -8.77
N LEU A 55 -15.76 21.69 -8.79
CA LEU A 55 -14.46 22.32 -8.97
C LEU A 55 -13.99 22.08 -10.40
N GLN A 56 -13.90 23.15 -11.19
CA GLN A 56 -13.31 23.06 -12.52
C GLN A 56 -11.80 22.81 -12.38
N PHE A 57 -11.32 21.70 -12.94
CA PHE A 57 -9.89 21.45 -13.02
C PHE A 57 -9.27 22.42 -14.03
N VAL A 58 -8.57 23.45 -13.53
CA VAL A 58 -7.92 24.50 -14.35
C VAL A 58 -6.54 24.04 -14.88
N GLY A 59 -6.12 22.81 -14.58
CA GLY A 59 -4.84 22.25 -15.02
C GLY A 59 -4.91 21.66 -16.44
N LYS A 60 -3.74 21.53 -17.08
CA LYS A 60 -3.61 20.63 -18.23
C LYS A 60 -3.64 19.19 -17.70
N PRO A 61 -4.48 18.29 -18.25
CA PRO A 61 -4.43 16.89 -17.83
C PRO A 61 -3.05 16.33 -18.17
N LEU A 62 -2.33 15.83 -17.16
CA LEU A 62 -1.08 15.11 -17.43
C LEU A 62 -1.44 13.78 -18.06
N GLN A 63 -1.34 13.71 -19.39
CA GLN A 63 -1.44 12.46 -20.12
C GLN A 63 -0.04 11.89 -20.32
N THR A 64 0.13 10.62 -19.97
CA THR A 64 1.34 9.87 -20.27
C THR A 64 1.06 8.86 -21.38
N ASN A 65 1.95 8.84 -22.36
CA ASN A 65 1.93 7.82 -23.41
C ASN A 65 2.56 6.49 -22.93
N ARG A 66 3.21 6.49 -21.76
CA ARG A 66 3.94 5.33 -21.22
C ARG A 66 2.97 4.43 -20.45
N ALA A 67 2.89 3.18 -20.87
CA ALA A 67 2.17 2.13 -20.14
C ALA A 67 3.13 1.36 -19.24
N CYS A 68 2.58 0.74 -18.20
CA CYS A 68 3.33 -0.10 -17.28
C CYS A 68 4.04 -1.26 -17.99
N ARG A 69 3.38 -1.93 -18.93
CA ARG A 69 3.94 -3.03 -19.75
C ARG A 69 4.64 -4.16 -18.98
N THR A 70 4.37 -4.32 -17.68
CA THR A 70 4.84 -5.50 -16.94
C THR A 70 4.13 -6.75 -17.48
N PRO A 71 4.85 -7.87 -17.69
CA PRO A 71 4.22 -9.12 -18.13
C PRO A 71 3.28 -9.66 -17.04
N LEU A 72 2.04 -9.94 -17.41
CA LEU A 72 1.03 -10.57 -16.57
C LEU A 72 1.18 -12.10 -16.63
N LYS A 73 0.51 -12.79 -15.69
CA LYS A 73 0.43 -14.26 -15.68
C LYS A 73 -0.19 -14.84 -16.95
N ASP A 74 -1.07 -14.08 -17.60
CA ASP A 74 -1.76 -14.48 -18.82
C ASP A 74 -0.90 -14.29 -20.09
N GLY A 75 0.32 -13.78 -19.95
CA GLY A 75 1.22 -13.47 -21.06
C GLY A 75 0.97 -12.11 -21.73
N SER A 76 -0.10 -11.41 -21.35
CA SER A 76 -0.35 -10.02 -21.80
C SER A 76 0.51 -9.01 -21.04
N LEU A 77 0.64 -7.80 -21.59
CA LEU A 77 1.34 -6.68 -20.93
C LEU A 77 0.37 -5.75 -20.22
N CYS A 78 0.78 -5.20 -19.07
CA CYS A 78 -0.07 -4.31 -18.28
C CYS A 78 -0.45 -3.03 -19.07
N PRO A 79 -1.75 -2.75 -19.31
CA PRO A 79 -2.19 -1.63 -20.15
C PRO A 79 -2.27 -0.28 -19.39
N ARG A 80 -2.07 -0.27 -18.07
CA ARG A 80 -2.24 0.93 -17.23
C ARG A 80 -1.19 1.99 -17.60
N LYS A 81 -1.64 3.25 -17.74
CA LYS A 81 -0.84 4.43 -18.09
C LYS A 81 -0.81 5.44 -16.94
N ASP A 82 -0.34 4.99 -15.78
CA ASP A 82 -0.20 5.87 -14.61
C ASP A 82 1.05 6.77 -14.77
N LEU A 83 1.10 7.92 -14.10
CA LEU A 83 2.17 8.91 -14.31
C LEU A 83 3.56 8.44 -13.85
N TYR A 84 3.65 7.83 -12.67
CA TYR A 84 4.94 7.47 -12.05
C TYR A 84 5.00 6.01 -11.59
N ARG A 85 3.91 5.50 -10.99
CA ARG A 85 3.84 4.15 -10.44
C ARG A 85 2.53 3.49 -10.82
N CYS A 86 2.61 2.26 -11.28
CA CYS A 86 1.50 1.35 -11.38
C CYS A 86 1.16 0.82 -9.97
N PRO A 87 -0.11 0.89 -9.52
CA PRO A 87 -0.52 0.38 -8.21
C PRO A 87 -0.26 -1.12 -8.00
N VAL A 88 -0.11 -1.88 -9.09
CA VAL A 88 0.07 -3.34 -9.05
C VAL A 88 1.55 -3.72 -9.16
N HIS A 89 2.31 -3.04 -10.04
CA HIS A 89 3.67 -3.47 -10.42
C HIS A 89 4.77 -2.51 -9.99
N GLY A 90 4.43 -1.39 -9.34
CA GLY A 90 5.40 -0.40 -8.88
C GLY A 90 5.82 0.60 -9.97
N PRO A 91 7.07 1.11 -9.97
CA PRO A 91 7.49 2.20 -10.85
C PRO A 91 7.36 1.84 -12.34
N ILE A 92 6.82 2.79 -13.11
CA ILE A 92 6.69 2.65 -14.56
C ILE A 92 8.04 3.01 -15.18
N ILE A 93 8.64 2.02 -15.84
CA ILE A 93 9.92 2.10 -16.53
C ILE A 93 9.71 1.82 -18.02
N ASP A 94 10.65 2.25 -18.85
CA ASP A 94 10.58 2.02 -20.30
C ASP A 94 10.81 0.54 -20.60
N ARG A 95 9.76 -0.15 -21.05
CA ARG A 95 9.76 -1.56 -21.44
C ARG A 95 9.49 -1.73 -22.93
N ASP A 96 10.11 -2.74 -23.51
CA ASP A 96 9.95 -3.15 -24.91
C ASP A 96 8.60 -3.86 -25.17
N GLU A 97 8.43 -4.42 -26.38
CA GLU A 97 7.23 -5.14 -26.80
C GLU A 97 6.96 -6.44 -26.06
N MET A 98 7.98 -6.98 -25.38
CA MET A 98 7.89 -8.21 -24.61
C MET A 98 7.81 -7.95 -23.09
N GLY A 99 7.86 -6.68 -22.67
CA GLY A 99 7.76 -6.27 -21.27
C GLY A 99 9.10 -6.27 -20.52
N PHE A 100 10.23 -6.33 -21.23
CA PHE A 100 11.55 -6.23 -20.65
C PHE A 100 12.03 -4.78 -20.59
N PRO A 101 12.72 -4.36 -19.51
CA PRO A 101 13.31 -3.02 -19.42
C PRO A 101 14.31 -2.76 -20.55
N VAL A 102 14.12 -1.67 -21.30
CA VAL A 102 15.01 -1.29 -22.43
C VAL A 102 16.37 -0.83 -21.90
N LYS A 103 16.36 -0.09 -20.79
CA LYS A 103 17.58 0.20 -20.05
C LYS A 103 17.75 -0.90 -19.00
N PRO A 104 18.94 -1.49 -18.85
CA PRO A 104 19.22 -2.26 -17.66
C PRO A 104 18.91 -1.32 -16.51
N LEU A 105 17.96 -1.71 -15.66
CA LEU A 105 17.87 -1.12 -14.35
C LEU A 105 19.24 -1.40 -13.75
N GLU A 106 20.10 -0.38 -13.70
CA GLU A 106 21.18 -0.38 -12.73
C GLU A 106 20.49 -0.81 -11.46
N SER A 107 20.80 -2.02 -11.01
CA SER A 107 20.30 -2.52 -9.75
C SER A 107 20.47 -1.36 -8.81
N GLN A 108 19.38 -0.88 -8.22
CA GLN A 108 19.50 0.04 -7.11
C GLN A 108 20.08 -0.78 -5.94
N THR A 109 21.31 -1.30 -6.08
CA THR A 109 22.35 -0.92 -5.15
C THR A 109 22.24 0.59 -5.09
N ARG A 110 21.40 1.07 -4.16
CA ARG A 110 21.49 2.43 -3.66
C ARG A 110 22.98 2.71 -3.59
N PRO A 111 23.51 3.85 -4.06
CA PRO A 111 24.85 4.20 -3.66
C PRO A 111 24.81 4.11 -2.13
N ARG A 112 25.43 3.07 -1.57
CA ARG A 112 25.60 2.98 -0.13
C ARG A 112 26.32 4.26 0.18
N SER A 113 25.64 5.20 0.84
CA SER A 113 26.35 6.36 1.33
C SER A 113 27.47 5.76 2.18
N LYS A 114 28.70 6.26 2.06
CA LYS A 114 29.83 5.74 2.86
C LYS A 114 29.50 5.69 4.36
N PHE A 115 28.53 6.51 4.77
CA PHE A 115 27.86 6.50 6.07
C PHE A 115 27.26 5.13 6.45
N THR A 116 26.56 4.46 5.53
CA THR A 116 25.92 3.16 5.79
C THR A 116 26.91 2.01 5.96
N GLU A 117 28.09 2.06 5.36
CA GLU A 117 29.07 0.97 5.51
C GLU A 117 29.72 0.98 6.90
N GLN A 118 30.01 2.17 7.44
CA GLN A 118 30.56 2.31 8.79
C GLN A 118 29.54 1.90 9.86
N GLU A 119 28.28 2.33 9.71
CA GLU A 119 27.19 1.92 10.60
C GLU A 119 26.94 0.40 10.52
N GLU A 120 27.00 -0.20 9.33
CA GLU A 120 26.89 -1.64 9.16
C GLU A 120 28.05 -2.39 9.84
N GLU A 121 29.28 -1.90 9.76
CA GLU A 121 30.46 -2.50 10.42
C GLU A 121 30.38 -2.41 11.95
N GLU A 122 29.90 -1.29 12.50
CA GLU A 122 29.62 -1.14 13.92
C GLU A 122 28.53 -2.11 14.39
N TYR A 123 27.43 -2.18 13.65
CA TYR A 123 26.33 -3.08 13.95
C TYR A 123 26.78 -4.56 13.93
N ILE A 124 27.57 -4.97 12.94
CA ILE A 124 28.11 -6.34 12.89
C ILE A 124 29.00 -6.62 14.10
N ARG A 125 29.89 -5.69 14.49
CA ARG A 125 30.73 -5.85 15.70
C ARG A 125 29.90 -6.02 16.98
N ASP A 126 28.84 -5.25 17.13
CA ASP A 126 27.95 -5.35 18.30
C ASP A 126 27.20 -6.69 18.33
N VAL A 127 26.72 -7.16 17.18
CA VAL A 127 26.08 -8.48 17.07
C VAL A 127 27.08 -9.60 17.36
N GLU A 128 28.33 -9.50 16.88
CA GLU A 128 29.38 -10.48 17.17
C GLU A 128 29.72 -10.51 18.68
N ALA A 129 29.79 -9.34 19.32
CA ALA A 129 30.03 -9.24 20.77
C ALA A 129 28.88 -9.85 21.58
N ALA A 130 27.63 -9.60 21.18
CA ALA A 130 26.45 -10.13 21.86
C ALA A 130 26.25 -11.64 21.63
N THR A 131 26.54 -12.13 20.42
CA THR A 131 26.26 -13.51 20.00
C THR A 131 27.46 -14.44 20.19
N GLY A 132 28.69 -13.88 20.26
CA GLY A 132 29.94 -14.62 20.37
C GLY A 132 30.32 -15.42 19.12
N ALA A 133 29.71 -15.11 17.97
CA ALA A 133 29.94 -15.75 16.68
C ALA A 133 30.52 -14.74 15.69
N GLU A 134 31.57 -15.12 14.95
CA GLU A 134 32.22 -14.28 13.93
C GLU A 134 31.37 -14.32 12.65
N LEU A 135 30.82 -13.17 12.26
CA LEU A 135 29.94 -12.96 11.11
C LEU A 135 30.67 -12.28 9.94
N HIS A 136 31.85 -11.69 10.18
CA HIS A 136 32.66 -11.08 9.14
C HIS A 136 33.19 -12.14 8.14
N ASP A 137 32.66 -12.13 6.91
CA ASP A 137 33.02 -13.11 5.88
C ASP A 137 34.36 -12.75 5.21
N LYS A 138 35.47 -13.39 5.64
CA LYS A 138 36.80 -13.23 4.99
C LYS A 138 36.95 -14.06 3.71
N SER A 139 35.85 -14.47 3.09
CA SER A 139 35.84 -15.35 1.92
C SER A 139 35.77 -14.57 0.60
N LYS A 140 36.89 -13.95 0.21
CA LYS A 140 37.17 -13.65 -1.22
C LYS A 140 38.42 -14.35 -1.76
N LYS A 141 38.90 -15.40 -1.09
CA LYS A 141 40.01 -16.23 -1.59
C LYS A 141 39.79 -17.72 -1.28
N GLY A 142 39.28 -18.43 -2.28
CA GLY A 142 39.53 -19.85 -2.50
C GLY A 142 38.82 -20.81 -1.55
N HIS A 143 38.08 -21.76 -2.12
CA HIS A 143 37.59 -22.95 -1.43
C HIS A 143 38.73 -23.67 -0.70
N ARG A 144 38.83 -23.47 0.62
CA ARG A 144 39.44 -24.44 1.53
C ARG A 144 38.36 -24.85 2.52
N ARG A 145 38.07 -26.15 2.57
CA ARG A 145 37.19 -26.77 3.56
C ARG A 145 37.58 -26.25 4.95
N TRP A 146 36.74 -25.40 5.52
CA TRP A 146 36.89 -24.89 6.87
C TRP A 146 36.76 -26.07 7.83
N ARG A 147 37.89 -26.54 8.34
CA ARG A 147 37.93 -27.54 9.39
C ARG A 147 37.74 -26.77 10.70
N THR A 148 36.48 -26.59 11.11
CA THR A 148 36.12 -25.86 12.33
C THR A 148 36.82 -26.53 13.51
N LYS A 149 37.77 -25.82 14.13
CA LYS A 149 38.42 -26.25 15.36
C LYS A 149 37.32 -26.26 16.43
N LYS A 150 36.81 -27.45 16.81
CA LYS A 150 35.81 -27.58 17.88
C LYS A 150 36.39 -26.95 19.15
N ARG A 151 35.88 -25.78 19.55
CA ARG A 151 36.13 -25.25 20.89
C ARG A 151 35.54 -26.25 21.88
N SER A 152 36.26 -26.51 22.97
CA SER A 152 35.76 -27.34 24.08
C SER A 152 34.50 -26.69 24.64
N LEU A 153 33.33 -27.24 24.30
CA LEU A 153 32.04 -26.77 24.78
C LEU A 153 31.85 -27.22 26.23
N THR A 154 31.42 -26.31 27.10
CA THR A 154 31.08 -26.65 28.49
C THR A 154 29.89 -27.62 28.52
N SER A 155 29.76 -28.43 29.57
CA SER A 155 28.66 -29.41 29.73
C SER A 155 27.28 -28.76 29.51
N ALA A 156 27.06 -27.55 30.02
CA ALA A 156 25.82 -26.80 29.83
C ALA A 156 25.56 -26.43 28.36
N GLN A 157 26.59 -26.06 27.61
CA GLN A 157 26.46 -25.73 26.18
C GLN A 157 26.15 -26.99 25.35
N GLN A 158 26.69 -28.14 25.72
CA GLN A 158 26.39 -29.42 25.06
C GLN A 158 24.93 -29.84 25.27
N VAL A 159 24.40 -29.68 26.48
CA VAL A 159 22.98 -29.92 26.78
C VAL A 159 22.10 -28.99 25.95
N ARG A 160 22.43 -27.69 25.88
CA ARG A 160 21.70 -26.72 25.07
C ARG A 160 21.72 -27.11 23.59
N GLN A 161 22.87 -27.45 23.01
CA GLN A 161 22.96 -27.88 21.61
C GLN A 161 22.14 -29.14 21.33
N ARG A 162 22.15 -30.12 22.26
CA ARG A 162 21.34 -31.33 22.13
C ARG A 162 19.85 -31.01 22.14
N LEU A 163 19.42 -30.10 23.03
CA LEU A 163 18.02 -29.67 23.11
C LEU A 163 17.61 -28.85 21.90
N THR A 164 18.43 -27.90 21.44
CA THR A 164 18.12 -27.10 20.25
C THR A 164 17.96 -28.00 19.03
N THR A 165 18.84 -28.98 18.85
CA THR A 165 18.74 -29.94 17.72
C THR A 165 17.45 -30.75 17.77
N ARG A 166 16.94 -31.08 18.96
CA ARG A 166 15.67 -31.83 19.12
C ARG A 166 14.43 -30.95 19.00
N LEU A 167 14.48 -29.72 19.54
CA LEU A 167 13.35 -28.80 19.55
C LEU A 167 13.15 -28.15 18.19
N PHE A 168 14.23 -27.74 17.54
CA PHE A 168 14.24 -27.10 16.22
C PHE A 168 14.46 -28.10 15.08
N ASP A 169 14.22 -29.39 15.31
CA ASP A 169 14.25 -30.37 14.23
C ASP A 169 13.14 -30.03 13.21
N ARG A 170 13.46 -30.05 11.92
CA ARG A 170 12.53 -29.56 10.89
C ARG A 170 11.19 -30.32 10.91
N LYS A 171 11.23 -31.60 11.29
CA LYS A 171 10.04 -32.46 11.44
C LYS A 171 9.21 -32.15 12.69
N THR A 172 9.83 -31.70 13.78
CA THR A 172 9.09 -31.33 15.00
C THR A 172 8.43 -29.98 14.81
N LEU A 173 9.16 -29.00 14.25
CA LEU A 173 8.62 -27.69 13.91
C LEU A 173 7.43 -27.79 12.95
N LYS A 174 7.54 -28.61 11.90
CA LYS A 174 6.44 -28.84 10.95
C LYS A 174 5.18 -29.41 11.63
N ARG A 175 5.34 -30.36 12.55
CA ARG A 175 4.21 -30.92 13.31
C ARG A 175 3.55 -29.87 14.21
N VAL A 176 4.35 -29.06 14.90
CA VAL A 176 3.82 -27.99 15.77
C VAL A 176 3.14 -26.90 14.95
N SER A 177 3.69 -26.51 13.80
CA SER A 177 3.02 -25.52 12.94
C SER A 177 1.70 -26.07 12.39
N GLU A 178 1.67 -27.34 11.96
CA GLU A 178 0.45 -27.99 11.46
C GLU A 178 -0.65 -28.05 12.55
N THR A 179 -0.30 -28.36 13.80
CA THR A 179 -1.27 -28.37 14.90
C THR A 179 -1.79 -26.97 15.22
N LEU A 180 -0.92 -25.95 15.23
CA LEU A 180 -1.31 -24.56 15.43
C LEU A 180 -2.22 -24.04 14.29
N ASP A 181 -1.91 -24.39 13.05
CA ASP A 181 -2.71 -24.01 11.90
C ASP A 181 -4.07 -24.73 11.88
N ALA A 182 -4.12 -26.01 12.28
CA ALA A 182 -5.38 -26.73 12.46
C ALA A 182 -6.26 -26.08 13.53
N ILE A 183 -5.68 -25.67 14.67
CA ILE A 183 -6.40 -24.94 15.73
C ILE A 183 -6.92 -23.60 15.22
N ARG A 184 -6.09 -22.84 14.48
CA ARG A 184 -6.50 -21.56 13.90
C ARG A 184 -7.65 -21.74 12.92
N LYS A 185 -7.57 -22.75 12.05
CA LYS A 185 -8.61 -23.09 11.06
C LYS A 185 -9.92 -23.50 11.75
N ALA A 186 -9.86 -24.31 12.80
CA ALA A 186 -11.03 -24.73 13.57
C ALA A 186 -11.70 -23.55 14.32
N ARG A 187 -10.90 -22.61 14.85
CA ARG A 187 -11.44 -21.36 15.43
C ARG A 187 -12.07 -20.47 14.38
N ALA A 188 -11.43 -20.34 13.22
CA ALA A 188 -11.95 -19.56 12.12
C ALA A 188 -13.28 -20.13 11.61
N SER A 189 -13.39 -21.45 11.43
CA SER A 189 -14.64 -22.09 11.01
C SER A 189 -15.74 -21.96 12.07
N LYS A 190 -15.41 -22.09 13.36
CA LYS A 190 -16.39 -21.91 14.45
C LYS A 190 -16.92 -20.48 14.55
N ASN A 191 -16.04 -19.49 14.45
CA ASN A 191 -16.40 -18.09 14.67
C ASN A 191 -16.94 -17.41 13.41
N PHE A 192 -16.45 -17.79 12.23
CA PHE A 192 -16.70 -17.10 10.96
C PHE A 192 -17.29 -18.02 9.89
N GLY A 193 -17.71 -19.25 10.22
CA GLY A 193 -18.29 -20.20 9.25
C GLY A 193 -19.56 -19.71 8.55
N HIS A 194 -20.24 -18.71 9.10
CA HIS A 194 -21.42 -18.07 8.50
C HIS A 194 -21.11 -16.78 7.73
N GLN A 195 -19.87 -16.29 7.74
CA GLN A 195 -19.44 -15.08 7.06
C GLN A 195 -18.60 -15.44 5.82
N PHE A 196 -19.24 -15.46 4.66
CA PHE A 196 -18.61 -15.76 3.36
C PHE A 196 -17.57 -14.71 2.88
N ASN A 197 -17.32 -13.65 3.65
CA ASN A 197 -16.33 -12.61 3.32
C ASN A 197 -14.87 -13.00 3.59
N TYR A 198 -14.62 -14.17 4.20
CA TYR A 198 -13.27 -14.62 4.59
C TYR A 198 -12.90 -16.02 4.05
N MET A 199 -13.57 -16.49 2.98
CA MET A 199 -13.15 -17.66 2.22
C MET A 199 -12.10 -17.32 1.17
#